data_AF-A0A4U5WIW4-F1
#
_entry.id   AF-A0A4U5WIW4-F1
#
_cell.length_a   1.000
_cell.length_b   1.000
_cell.length_c   1.000
_cell.angle_alpha   90.00
_cell.angle_beta   90.00
_cell.angle_gamma   90.00
#
_symmetry.space_group_name_H-M   'P 1'
#
loop_
_entity.id
_entity.type
_entity.pdbx_description
1 polymer ?
#
loop_
_entity_poly.entity_id
_entity_poly.type
_entity_poly.pdbx_seq_one_letter_code
_entity_poly.pdbx_strand_id
1 'polypeptide(L)' 'MPKPKSFTAWLNTHADHRTAVGDLARDVSHDPDWPSDKGKQGQLEYLEEHGAIDAAVETLERAWSQYEAYLAARTDT' A
#
# COMPACT_ATOMS: atom_id res chain seq x y z
N MET A 1 1.65 -4.14 -18.35
CA MET A 1 2.07 -3.06 -17.44
C MET A 1 3.49 -3.32 -16.96
N PRO A 2 4.34 -2.30 -16.80
CA PRO A 2 5.67 -2.49 -16.20
C PRO A 2 5.54 -3.03 -14.77
N LYS A 3 6.52 -3.83 -14.35
CA LYS A 3 6.52 -4.44 -13.01
C LYS A 3 6.65 -3.35 -11.94
N PRO A 4 5.84 -3.37 -10.87
CA PRO A 4 5.99 -2.47 -9.74
C PRO A 4 7.40 -2.55 -9.14
N LYS A 5 8.00 -1.39 -8.84
CA LYS A 5 9.36 -1.27 -8.26
C LYS A 5 9.37 -0.97 -6.76
N SER A 6 8.21 -0.64 -6.20
CA SER A 6 8.01 -0.31 -4.79
C SER A 6 6.64 -0.80 -4.33
N PHE A 7 6.42 -0.82 -3.01
CA PHE A 7 5.11 -1.10 -2.42
C PHE A 7 4.03 -0.17 -2.97
N THR A 8 4.25 1.15 -2.96
CA THR A 8 3.25 2.12 -3.45
C THR A 8 2.94 1.93 -4.94
N ALA A 9 3.95 1.62 -5.76
CA ALA A 9 3.71 1.31 -7.17
C ALA A 9 2.87 0.03 -7.34
N TRP A 10 3.04 -0.96 -6.46
CA TRP A 10 2.24 -2.19 -6.45
C TRP A 10 0.83 -1.96 -5.90
N LEU A 11 0.70 -1.15 -4.85
CA LEU A 11 -0.58 -0.78 -4.27
C LEU A 11 -1.46 -0.08 -5.32
N ASN A 12 -0.88 0.87 -6.07
CA ASN A 12 -1.58 1.59 -7.12
C ASN A 12 -2.12 0.71 -8.26
N THR A 13 -1.61 -0.53 -8.45
CA THR A 13 -2.21 -1.47 -9.42
C THR A 13 -3.56 -2.02 -8.96
N HIS A 14 -3.97 -1.78 -7.72
CA HIS A 14 -5.23 -2.23 -7.13
C HIS A 14 -6.28 -1.11 -7.06
N ALA A 15 -5.97 0.11 -7.52
CA ALA A 15 -6.85 1.28 -7.40
C ALA A 15 -8.22 1.11 -8.09
N ASP A 16 -8.32 0.26 -9.11
CA ASP A 16 -9.58 -0.04 -9.80
C ASP A 16 -10.45 -1.09 -9.07
N HIS A 17 -9.93 -1.72 -8.01
CA HIS A 17 -10.64 -2.75 -7.27
C HIS A 17 -11.56 -2.15 -6.20
N ARG A 18 -12.83 -2.60 -6.15
CA ARG A 18 -13.78 -2.22 -5.10
C ARG A 18 -13.60 -3.07 -3.84
N THR A 19 -12.44 -2.91 -3.20
CA THR A 19 -12.05 -3.60 -1.96
C THR A 19 -11.33 -2.61 -1.06
N ALA A 20 -11.19 -2.89 0.24
CA ALA A 20 -10.46 -2.01 1.16
C ALA A 20 -9.04 -1.66 0.66
N VAL A 21 -8.31 -2.62 0.08
CA VAL A 21 -6.98 -2.36 -0.51
C VAL A 21 -7.05 -1.43 -1.73
N GLY A 22 -8.10 -1.55 -2.54
CA GLY A 22 -8.31 -0.64 -3.67
C GLY A 22 -8.80 0.74 -3.25
N ASP A 23 -9.56 0.83 -2.16
CA ASP A 23 -9.92 2.10 -1.53
C ASP A 23 -8.66 2.80 -1.01
N LEU A 24 -7.83 2.11 -0.22
CA LEU A 24 -6.54 2.62 0.24
C LEU A 24 -5.63 3.03 -0.92
N ALA A 25 -5.58 2.24 -2.00
CA ALA A 25 -4.79 2.57 -3.18
C ALA A 25 -5.26 3.88 -3.84
N ARG A 26 -6.58 4.12 -3.91
CA ARG A 26 -7.11 5.37 -4.44
C ARG A 26 -6.81 6.54 -3.53
N ASP A 27 -6.97 6.38 -2.22
CA ASP A 27 -6.67 7.44 -1.24
C ASP A 27 -5.20 7.85 -1.33
N VAL A 28 -4.28 6.88 -1.27
CA VAL A 28 -2.83 7.10 -1.41
C VAL A 28 -2.47 7.72 -2.76
N SER A 29 -3.13 7.34 -3.85
CA SER A 29 -2.85 7.90 -5.18
C SER A 29 -3.24 9.38 -5.32
N HIS A 30 -4.18 9.85 -4.50
CA HIS A 30 -4.61 11.24 -4.46
C HIS A 30 -3.93 12.06 -3.36
N ASP A 31 -3.12 11.43 -2.52
CA ASP A 31 -2.39 12.07 -1.43
C ASP A 31 -0.96 12.46 -1.89
N PRO A 32 -0.70 13.75 -2.14
CA PRO A 32 0.62 14.21 -2.59
C PRO A 32 1.69 14.12 -1.48
N ASP A 33 1.29 14.06 -0.22
CA ASP A 33 2.18 14.00 0.94
C ASP A 33 2.45 12.56 1.39
N TRP A 34 1.83 11.59 0.71
CA TRP A 34 2.01 10.17 1.00
C TRP A 34 3.51 9.77 0.99
N PRO A 35 4.02 9.15 2.07
CA PRO A 35 5.42 8.76 2.21
C PRO A 35 5.77 7.49 1.40
N SER A 36 5.72 7.62 0.07
CA SER A 36 5.94 6.52 -0.89
C SER A 36 7.35 5.90 -0.85
N ASP A 37 8.33 6.65 -0.36
CA ASP A 37 9.73 6.24 -0.21
C ASP A 37 10.00 5.57 1.15
N LYS A 38 9.09 5.68 2.10
CA LYS A 38 9.18 5.01 3.40
C LYS A 38 8.75 3.54 3.29
N GLY A 39 9.33 2.71 4.14
CA GLY A 39 8.86 1.34 4.34
C GLY A 39 7.56 1.29 5.14
N LYS A 40 7.07 0.07 5.40
CA LYS A 40 5.83 -0.20 6.14
C LYS A 40 5.64 0.69 7.37
N GLN A 41 6.65 0.74 8.24
CA GLN A 41 6.58 1.47 9.50
C GLN A 41 6.30 2.97 9.31
N GLY A 42 7.03 3.65 8.41
CA GLY A 42 6.83 5.09 8.19
C GLY A 42 5.50 5.42 7.50
N GLN A 43 4.93 4.47 6.76
CA GLN A 43 3.59 4.62 6.17
C GLN A 43 2.49 4.40 7.21
N LEU A 44 2.68 3.48 8.16
CA LEU A 44 1.77 3.29 9.29
C LEU A 44 1.76 4.53 10.20
N GLU A 45 2.94 5.01 10.58
CA GLU A 45 3.10 6.23 11.39
C GLU A 45 2.39 7.41 10.74
N TYR A 46 2.55 7.60 9.42
CA TYR A 46 1.86 8.65 8.69
C TYR A 46 0.33 8.56 8.77
N LEU A 47 -0.23 7.36 8.62
CA LEU A 47 -1.69 7.16 8.76
C LEU A 47 -2.16 7.48 10.18
N GLU A 48 -1.44 7.01 11.19
CA GLU A 48 -1.76 7.27 12.60
C GLU A 48 -1.67 8.77 12.95
N GLU A 49 -0.61 9.46 12.49
CA GLU A 49 -0.40 10.90 12.71
C GLU A 49 -1.48 11.76 12.05
N HIS A 50 -2.04 11.32 10.92
CA HIS A 50 -3.13 11.99 10.23
C HIS A 50 -4.52 11.57 10.72
N GLY A 51 -4.59 10.76 11.79
CA GLY A 51 -5.85 10.34 12.40
C GLY A 51 -6.66 9.38 11.54
N ALA A 52 -5.99 8.57 10.73
CA ALA A 52 -6.64 7.52 9.98
C ALA A 52 -7.36 6.54 10.92
N ILE A 53 -8.50 6.03 10.48
CA ILE A 53 -9.25 5.04 11.24
C ILE A 53 -8.48 3.70 11.30
N ASP A 54 -8.71 2.92 12.36
CA ASP A 54 -8.08 1.60 12.56
C ASP A 54 -8.20 0.70 11.32
N ALA A 55 -9.36 0.71 10.65
CA ALA A 55 -9.58 -0.07 9.43
C ALA A 55 -8.63 0.30 8.28
N ALA A 56 -8.20 1.55 8.16
CA ALA A 56 -7.23 1.97 7.15
C ALA A 56 -5.81 1.49 7.50
N VAL A 57 -5.43 1.54 8.79
CA VAL A 57 -4.17 1.00 9.31
C VAL A 57 -4.10 -0.51 9.09
N GLU A 58 -5.13 -1.26 9.50
CA GLU A 58 -5.23 -2.71 9.26
C GLU A 58 -5.17 -3.06 7.77
N THR A 59 -5.80 -2.24 6.92
CA THR A 59 -5.76 -2.42 5.48
C THR A 59 -4.36 -2.21 4.90
N LEU A 60 -3.62 -1.21 5.39
CA LEU A 60 -2.23 -0.98 4.99
C LEU A 60 -1.34 -2.16 5.38
N GLU A 61 -1.49 -2.69 6.60
CA GLU A 61 -0.74 -3.87 7.03
C GLU A 61 -1.04 -5.08 6.15
N ARG A 62 -2.32 -5.33 5.87
CA ARG A 62 -2.75 -6.41 4.99
C ARG A 62 -2.23 -6.23 3.56
N ALA A 63 -2.16 -5.00 3.05
CA ALA A 63 -1.60 -4.70 1.75
C ALA A 63 -0.09 -5.01 1.71
N TRP A 64 0.65 -4.63 2.75
CA TRP A 64 2.08 -4.96 2.87
C TRP A 64 2.33 -6.47 2.88
N SER A 65 1.57 -7.24 3.65
CA SER A 65 1.69 -8.71 3.67
C SER A 65 1.44 -9.33 2.29
N GLN A 66 0.47 -8.81 1.53
CA GLN A 66 0.22 -9.24 0.15
C GLN A 66 1.36 -8.87 -0.80
N TYR A 67 1.96 -7.69 -0.62
CA TYR A 67 3.11 -7.26 -1.40
C TYR A 67 4.34 -8.12 -1.12
N GLU A 68 4.62 -8.46 0.13
CA GLU A 68 5.72 -9.36 0.52
C GLU A 68 5.53 -10.75 -0.08
N ALA A 69 4.31 -11.32 -0.01
CA ALA A 69 3.99 -12.58 -0.65
C ALA A 69 4.17 -12.51 -2.18
N TYR A 70 3.76 -11.39 -2.80
CA TYR A 70 3.99 -11.13 -4.21
C TYR A 70 5.48 -11.08 -4.57
N LEU A 71 6.33 -10.49 -3.73
CA LEU A 71 7.78 -10.47 -3.93
C LEU A 71 8.38 -11.87 -3.81
N ALA A 72 7.99 -12.65 -2.79
CA ALA A 72 8.48 -14.01 -2.58
C ALA A 72 8.14 -14.94 -3.76
N ALA A 73 6.90 -14.88 -4.25
CA ALA A 73 6.47 -15.67 -5.41
C ALA A 73 7.23 -15.34 -6.70
N ARG A 74 7.92 -14.20 -6.76
CA ARG A 74 8.70 -13.75 -7.92
C ARG A 74 10.18 -14.07 -7.84
N THR A 75 10.70 -14.35 -6.64
CA THR A 75 12.09 -14.79 -6.46
C THR A 75 12.26 -16.29 -6.73
N ASP A 76 11.16 -17.03 -6.76
CA ASP A 76 11.12 -18.47 -7.06
C ASP A 76 11.07 -18.79 -8.57
N THR A 77 11.22 -17.80 -9.45
CA THR A 77 11.21 -17.94 -10.92
C THR A 77 12.46 -17.35 -11.56
#